data_AF-A0A0G0KQ89-F1
#
_entry.id   AF-A0A0G0KQ89-F1
#
_cell.length_a   1.000
_cell.length_b   1.000
_cell.length_c   1.000
_cell.angle_alpha   90.00
_cell.angle_beta   90.00
_cell.angle_gamma   90.00
#
_symmetry.space_group_name_H-M   'P 1'
#
loop_
_entity.id
_entity.type
_entity.pdbx_description
1 polymer ?
#
loop_
_entity_poly.entity_id
_entity_poly.type
_entity_poly.pdbx_seq_one_letter_code
_entity_poly.pdbx_strand_id
1 'polypeptide(L)'
;SVMYFLHDRENEPDFLFPWLFHLLKHPNGYIRHASVRMLDHELGPLTVHLRCPDLNYSYKFSRVDADHILADMFIVLVDMAHDFWKPIYKKYKYISSLPSGPYKSIQMVLSELEEDCGEQFMIKLHQKFGMKK
;
A
#
# COMPACT_ATOMS: atom_id res chain seq x y z
N SER A 1 15.86 -1.53 21.09
CA SER A 1 14.91 -1.28 20.00
C SER A 1 14.91 -2.49 19.09
N VAL A 2 13.77 -3.18 18.95
CA VAL A 2 13.64 -4.42 18.14
C VAL A 2 13.75 -4.13 16.62
N MET A 3 13.68 -2.87 16.22
CA MET A 3 13.83 -2.42 14.82
C MET A 3 15.23 -2.61 14.23
N TYR A 4 16.26 -2.88 15.04
CA TYR A 4 17.62 -3.12 14.53
C TYR A 4 17.94 -4.59 14.27
N PHE A 5 17.08 -5.54 14.66
CA PHE A 5 17.40 -6.97 14.60
C PHE A 5 17.18 -7.61 13.21
N LEU A 6 16.79 -6.82 12.20
CA LEU A 6 16.57 -7.29 10.83
C LEU A 6 17.54 -6.68 9.81
N HIS A 7 18.55 -5.92 10.25
CA HIS A 7 19.51 -5.28 9.34
C HIS A 7 20.64 -6.19 8.83
N ASP A 8 20.83 -7.40 9.38
CA ASP A 8 21.86 -8.34 8.87
C ASP A 8 21.54 -8.98 7.50
N ARG A 9 20.47 -8.53 6.81
CA ARG A 9 20.12 -8.85 5.41
C ARG A 9 20.38 -7.68 4.45
N GLU A 10 21.38 -6.87 4.76
CA GLU A 10 21.76 -5.61 4.10
C GLU A 10 21.92 -5.61 2.57
N ASN A 11 21.95 -6.77 1.90
CA ASN A 11 22.15 -6.89 0.45
C ASN A 11 20.90 -7.25 -0.37
N GLU A 12 19.76 -7.52 0.28
CA GLU A 12 18.48 -7.71 -0.42
C GLU A 12 17.48 -6.68 0.09
N PRO A 13 16.64 -6.09 -0.78
CA PRO A 13 15.54 -5.25 -0.33
C PRO A 13 14.53 -6.13 0.41
N ASP A 14 14.76 -6.33 1.70
CA ASP A 14 13.82 -6.96 2.61
C ASP A 14 12.64 -5.98 2.77
N PHE A 15 11.67 -6.10 1.85
CA PHE A 15 10.46 -5.32 1.96
C PHE A 15 9.73 -5.73 3.22
N LEU A 16 9.51 -4.78 4.12
CA LEU A 16 8.66 -4.97 5.29
C LEU A 16 7.19 -5.21 4.89
N PHE A 17 6.84 -5.10 3.61
CA PHE A 17 5.47 -5.19 3.10
C PHE A 17 4.72 -6.48 3.48
N PRO A 18 5.25 -7.71 3.31
CA PRO A 18 4.52 -8.91 3.71
C PRO A 18 4.15 -8.91 5.20
N TRP A 19 5.05 -8.40 6.04
CA TRP A 19 4.81 -8.26 7.48
C TRP A 19 3.79 -7.15 7.77
N LEU A 20 3.89 -5.99 7.11
CA LEU A 20 2.94 -4.90 7.25
C LEU A 20 1.52 -5.30 6.82
N PHE A 21 1.38 -6.09 5.75
CA PHE A 21 0.10 -6.67 5.33
C PHE A 21 -0.48 -7.62 6.37
N HIS A 22 0.36 -8.41 7.04
CA HIS A 22 -0.08 -9.22 8.16
C HIS A 22 -0.63 -8.34 9.30
N LEU A 23 0.07 -7.27 9.64
CA LEU A 23 -0.35 -6.37 10.72
C LEU A 23 -1.61 -5.54 10.40
N LEU A 24 -1.88 -5.22 9.14
CA LEU A 24 -3.14 -4.60 8.72
C LEU A 24 -4.38 -5.44 9.09
N LYS A 25 -4.20 -6.76 9.22
CA LYS A 25 -5.27 -7.71 9.58
C LYS A 25 -5.39 -7.94 11.09
N HIS A 26 -4.49 -7.35 11.88
CA HIS A 26 -4.40 -7.62 13.31
C HIS A 26 -5.68 -7.19 14.07
N PRO A 27 -6.15 -7.93 15.10
CA PRO A 27 -7.36 -7.58 15.85
C PRO A 27 -7.24 -6.25 16.63
N ASN A 28 -6.04 -5.94 17.13
CA ASN A 28 -5.76 -4.67 17.81
C ASN A 28 -5.70 -3.49 16.81
N GLY A 29 -6.56 -2.48 17.02
CA GLY A 29 -6.63 -1.29 16.17
C GLY A 29 -5.38 -0.40 16.22
N TYR A 30 -4.65 -0.37 17.33
CA TYR A 30 -3.39 0.40 17.42
C TYR A 30 -2.31 -0.20 16.51
N ILE A 31 -2.21 -1.53 16.45
CA ILE A 31 -1.28 -2.22 15.57
C ILE A 31 -1.62 -1.96 14.10
N ARG A 32 -2.90 -2.08 13.72
CA ARG A 32 -3.34 -1.73 12.36
C ARG A 32 -3.01 -0.29 12.01
N HIS A 33 -3.29 0.65 12.90
CA HIS A 33 -3.03 2.07 12.65
C HIS A 33 -1.54 2.37 12.52
N ALA A 34 -0.69 1.76 13.36
CA ALA A 34 0.76 1.88 13.22
C ALA A 34 1.23 1.34 11.86
N SER A 35 0.66 0.23 11.41
CA SER A 35 1.00 -0.40 10.12
C SER A 35 0.60 0.46 8.92
N VAL A 36 -0.56 1.12 8.98
CA VAL A 36 -0.98 2.10 7.96
C VAL A 36 0.07 3.21 7.83
N ARG A 37 0.53 3.78 8.95
CA ARG A 37 1.55 4.85 8.92
C ARG A 37 2.91 4.37 8.43
N MET A 38 3.28 3.13 8.73
CA MET A 38 4.53 2.55 8.21
C MET A 38 4.43 2.33 6.70
N LEU A 39 3.30 1.85 6.20
CA LEU A 39 3.08 1.69 4.76
C LEU A 39 3.13 3.05 4.03
N ASP A 40 2.45 4.06 4.56
CA ASP A 40 2.50 5.43 4.04
C ASP A 40 3.95 5.97 3.95
N HIS A 41 4.76 5.74 4.99
CA HIS A 41 6.16 6.15 4.98
C HIS A 41 6.99 5.45 3.89
N GLU A 42 6.73 4.18 3.61
CA GLU A 42 7.43 3.40 2.57
C GLU A 42 6.92 3.71 1.16
N LEU A 43 5.65 4.14 1.01
CA LEU A 43 5.06 4.50 -0.28
C LEU A 43 5.69 5.75 -0.88
N GLY A 44 5.91 6.79 -0.06
CA GLY A 44 6.42 8.07 -0.54
C GLY A 44 7.68 7.96 -1.41
N PRO A 45 8.77 7.30 -0.93
CA PRO A 45 9.98 7.07 -1.72
C PRO A 45 9.76 6.18 -2.96
N LEU A 46 8.85 5.21 -2.87
CA LEU A 46 8.54 4.27 -3.95
C LEU A 46 7.79 4.95 -5.11
N THR A 47 7.06 6.04 -4.85
CA THR A 47 6.29 6.78 -5.87
C THR A 47 6.97 8.04 -6.40
N VAL A 48 8.18 8.38 -5.94
CA VAL A 48 8.89 9.61 -6.35
C VAL A 48 9.05 9.70 -7.86
N HIS A 49 9.37 8.61 -8.56
CA HIS A 49 9.55 8.63 -10.01
C HIS A 49 8.24 8.87 -10.78
N LEU A 50 7.09 8.59 -10.16
CA LEU A 50 5.77 8.89 -10.73
C LEU A 50 5.39 10.36 -10.49
N ARG A 51 5.61 10.85 -9.26
CA ARG A 51 5.25 12.23 -8.86
C ARG A 51 6.22 13.27 -9.41
N CYS A 52 7.46 12.89 -9.67
CA CYS A 52 8.55 13.75 -10.11
C CYS A 52 9.38 13.10 -11.23
N PRO A 53 8.82 12.96 -12.45
CA PRO A 53 9.46 12.21 -13.54
C PRO A 53 10.77 12.83 -14.05
N ASP A 54 10.92 14.15 -13.91
CA ASP A 54 12.08 14.93 -14.37
C ASP A 54 13.27 14.90 -13.39
N LEU A 55 13.06 14.39 -12.18
CA LEU A 55 14.12 14.23 -11.19
C LEU A 55 14.92 12.95 -11.45
N ASN A 56 16.24 13.04 -11.29
CA ASN A 56 17.11 11.87 -11.28
C ASN A 56 16.73 10.99 -10.11
N TYR A 57 16.01 9.91 -10.41
CA TYR A 57 15.57 8.92 -9.44
C TYR A 57 16.78 8.11 -8.97
N SER A 58 17.42 8.56 -7.89
CA SER A 58 18.48 7.80 -7.20
C SER A 58 17.88 7.12 -5.97
N TYR A 59 16.95 6.20 -6.19
CA TYR A 59 16.44 5.35 -5.12
C TYR A 59 17.05 3.94 -5.23
N LYS A 60 16.83 3.11 -4.20
CA LYS A 60 17.35 1.73 -4.17
C LYS A 60 16.86 0.84 -5.33
N PHE A 61 15.85 1.28 -6.08
CA PHE A 61 15.19 0.53 -7.13
C PHE A 61 15.34 1.21 -8.50
N SER A 62 15.23 0.46 -9.57
CA SER A 62 14.95 1.05 -10.88
C SER A 62 13.49 1.51 -10.95
N ARG A 63 13.16 2.41 -11.89
CA ARG A 63 11.76 2.82 -12.12
C ARG A 63 10.86 1.62 -12.44
N VAL A 64 11.39 0.66 -13.19
CA VAL A 64 10.66 -0.56 -13.58
C VAL A 64 10.38 -1.43 -12.35
N ASP A 65 11.36 -1.63 -11.47
CA ASP A 65 11.16 -2.42 -10.26
C ASP A 65 10.16 -1.75 -9.32
N ALA A 66 10.26 -0.43 -9.15
CA ALA A 66 9.31 0.34 -8.36
C ALA A 66 7.87 0.19 -8.87
N ASP A 67 7.66 0.27 -10.19
CA ASP A 67 6.34 0.05 -10.81
C ASP A 67 5.81 -1.37 -10.55
N HIS A 68 6.68 -2.39 -10.57
CA HIS A 68 6.28 -3.77 -10.25
C HIS A 68 5.86 -3.91 -8.78
N ILE A 69 6.65 -3.36 -7.85
CA ILE A 69 6.34 -3.40 -6.42
C ILE A 69 5.01 -2.70 -6.15
N LEU A 70 4.78 -1.50 -6.70
CA LEU A 70 3.52 -0.77 -6.56
C LEU A 70 2.33 -1.58 -7.11
N ALA A 71 2.52 -2.26 -8.24
CA ALA A 71 1.49 -3.10 -8.83
C ALA A 71 1.16 -4.32 -7.96
N ASP A 72 2.17 -5.02 -7.44
CA ASP A 72 1.99 -6.16 -6.55
C ASP A 72 1.33 -5.75 -5.23
N MET A 73 1.76 -4.63 -4.65
CA MET A 73 1.14 -4.05 -3.45
C MET A 73 -0.34 -3.76 -3.69
N PHE A 74 -0.67 -3.14 -4.82
CA PHE A 74 -2.05 -2.82 -5.16
C PHE A 74 -2.93 -4.08 -5.23
N ILE A 75 -2.47 -5.14 -5.91
CA ILE A 75 -3.21 -6.41 -6.04
C ILE A 75 -3.46 -7.02 -4.65
N VAL A 76 -2.41 -7.14 -3.84
CA VAL A 76 -2.52 -7.72 -2.50
C VAL A 76 -3.50 -6.93 -1.64
N LEU A 77 -3.49 -5.60 -1.71
CA LEU A 77 -4.41 -4.75 -0.98
C LEU A 77 -5.85 -4.89 -1.48
N VAL A 78 -6.09 -5.00 -2.79
CA VAL A 78 -7.43 -5.24 -3.36
C VAL A 78 -7.98 -6.60 -2.93
N ASP A 79 -7.17 -7.66 -3.00
CA ASP A 79 -7.55 -9.00 -2.57
C ASP A 79 -7.92 -9.01 -1.08
N MET A 80 -7.09 -8.38 -0.24
CA MET A 80 -7.41 -8.22 1.19
C MET A 80 -8.67 -7.38 1.40
N ALA A 81 -8.89 -6.31 0.62
CA ALA A 81 -10.10 -5.50 0.74
C ALA A 81 -11.35 -6.33 0.45
N HIS A 82 -11.29 -7.20 -0.57
CA HIS A 82 -12.36 -8.14 -0.89
C HIS A 82 -12.62 -9.12 0.26
N ASP A 83 -11.56 -9.71 0.86
CA ASP A 83 -11.69 -10.66 1.97
C ASP A 83 -12.36 -10.06 3.22
N PHE A 84 -12.07 -8.79 3.53
CA PHE A 84 -12.64 -8.11 4.69
C PHE A 84 -13.90 -7.32 4.39
N TRP A 85 -14.35 -7.30 3.13
CA TRP A 85 -15.55 -6.58 2.74
C TRP A 85 -16.81 -7.17 3.39
N LYS A 86 -17.75 -6.29 3.76
CA LYS A 86 -19.06 -6.67 4.30
C LYS A 86 -20.16 -5.82 3.67
N PRO A 87 -21.35 -6.36 3.41
CA PRO A 87 -22.47 -5.60 2.82
C PRO A 87 -22.84 -4.34 3.61
N ILE A 88 -22.68 -4.36 4.93
CA ILE A 88 -22.94 -3.20 5.80
C ILE A 88 -22.06 -1.99 5.44
N TYR A 89 -20.93 -2.19 4.76
CA TYR A 89 -20.04 -1.10 4.39
C TYR A 89 -20.58 -0.24 3.24
N LYS A 90 -21.54 -0.74 2.45
CA LYS A 90 -22.17 -0.01 1.33
C LYS A 90 -22.81 1.32 1.73
N LYS A 91 -23.22 1.48 2.99
CA LYS A 91 -23.87 2.70 3.49
C LYS A 91 -22.89 3.85 3.80
N TYR A 92 -21.59 3.57 3.86
CA TYR A 92 -20.59 4.58 4.18
C TYR A 92 -20.00 5.15 2.88
N LYS A 93 -20.18 6.46 2.68
CA LYS A 93 -19.68 7.17 1.49
C LYS A 93 -18.17 7.43 1.55
N TYR A 94 -17.62 7.63 2.74
CA TYR A 94 -16.23 8.02 2.95
C TYR A 94 -15.49 6.96 3.78
N ILE A 95 -14.21 6.73 3.47
CA ILE A 95 -13.33 5.82 4.22
C ILE A 95 -13.27 6.25 5.70
N SER A 96 -13.22 7.56 5.96
CA SER A 96 -13.23 8.14 7.31
C SER A 96 -14.47 7.72 8.12
N SER A 97 -15.61 7.50 7.47
CA SER A 97 -16.86 7.09 8.10
C SER A 97 -16.97 5.59 8.36
N LEU A 98 -16.10 4.75 7.77
CA LEU A 98 -16.11 3.31 8.01
C LEU A 98 -15.87 3.00 9.51
N PRO A 99 -16.46 1.92 10.04
CA PRO A 99 -16.13 1.45 11.38
C PRO A 99 -14.67 1.01 11.44
N SER A 100 -14.04 1.15 12.61
CA SER A 100 -12.67 0.68 12.80
C SER A 100 -12.59 -0.83 12.57
N GLY A 101 -11.64 -1.27 11.75
CA GLY A 101 -11.46 -2.68 11.40
C GLY A 101 -10.44 -2.84 10.28
N PRO A 102 -10.07 -4.10 9.95
CA PRO A 102 -9.13 -4.39 8.87
C PRO A 102 -9.55 -3.75 7.54
N TYR A 103 -10.82 -3.85 7.16
CA TYR A 103 -11.34 -3.27 5.92
C TYR A 103 -11.04 -1.76 5.81
N LYS A 104 -11.34 -0.98 6.87
CA LYS A 104 -11.02 0.46 6.89
C LYS A 104 -9.52 0.71 6.76
N SER A 105 -8.70 -0.04 7.50
CA SER A 105 -7.24 0.11 7.47
C SER A 105 -6.66 -0.18 6.08
N ILE A 106 -7.15 -1.22 5.40
CA ILE A 106 -6.76 -1.55 4.03
C ILE A 106 -7.19 -0.45 3.05
N GLN A 107 -8.43 0.03 3.17
CA GLN A 107 -8.94 1.13 2.34
C GLN A 107 -8.15 2.43 2.51
N MET A 108 -7.67 2.73 3.72
CA MET A 108 -6.78 3.87 3.95
C MET A 108 -5.48 3.74 3.15
N VAL A 109 -4.85 2.57 3.15
CA VAL A 109 -3.62 2.34 2.38
C VAL A 109 -3.87 2.36 0.88
N LEU A 110 -4.97 1.76 0.41
CA LEU A 110 -5.35 1.82 -1.01
C LEU A 110 -5.57 3.25 -1.48
N SER A 111 -6.25 4.07 -0.68
CA SER A 111 -6.47 5.49 -0.99
C SER A 111 -5.16 6.25 -1.14
N GLU A 112 -4.22 6.03 -0.21
CA GLU A 112 -2.91 6.69 -0.25
C GLU A 112 -2.11 6.23 -1.48
N LEU A 113 -2.10 4.93 -1.76
CA LEU A 113 -1.43 4.36 -2.93
C LEU A 113 -1.98 4.91 -4.25
N GLU A 114 -3.31 5.03 -4.37
CA GLU A 114 -3.97 5.63 -5.53
C GLU A 114 -3.61 7.10 -5.71
N GLU A 115 -3.56 7.86 -4.62
CA GLU A 115 -3.20 9.28 -4.62
C GLU A 115 -1.74 9.48 -5.03
N ASP A 116 -0.82 8.74 -4.41
CA ASP A 116 0.62 8.87 -4.64
C ASP A 116 1.08 8.35 -6.02
N CYS A 117 0.42 7.30 -6.55
CA CYS A 117 0.73 6.79 -7.89
C CYS A 117 0.16 7.67 -9.01
N GLY A 118 -0.95 8.37 -8.73
CA GLY A 118 -1.63 9.23 -9.68
C GLY A 118 -2.48 8.48 -10.73
N GLU A 119 -3.42 9.22 -11.32
CA GLU A 119 -4.48 8.65 -12.18
C GLU A 119 -3.92 7.87 -13.39
N GLN A 120 -2.86 8.35 -14.03
CA GLN A 120 -2.30 7.70 -15.22
C GLN A 120 -1.72 6.32 -14.91
N PHE A 121 -1.01 6.19 -13.78
CA PHE A 121 -0.48 4.90 -13.34
C PHE A 121 -1.64 3.94 -13.01
N MET A 122 -2.64 4.44 -12.28
CA MET A 122 -3.81 3.64 -11.92
C MET A 122 -4.58 3.16 -13.15
N ILE A 123 -4.76 3.99 -14.19
CA ILE A 123 -5.41 3.57 -15.45
C ILE A 123 -4.63 2.41 -16.10
N LYS A 124 -3.30 2.52 -16.21
CA LYS A 124 -2.45 1.45 -16.77
C LYS A 124 -2.59 0.16 -15.95
N LEU A 125 -2.62 0.28 -14.63
CA LEU A 125 -2.75 -0.86 -13.73
C LEU A 125 -4.11 -1.55 -13.90
N HIS A 126 -5.21 -0.79 -13.94
CA HIS A 126 -6.55 -1.34 -14.18
C HIS A 126 -6.67 -2.02 -15.55
N GLN A 127 -6.06 -1.44 -16.59
CA GLN A 127 -6.00 -2.05 -17.92
C GLN A 127 -5.20 -3.36 -17.92
N LYS A 128 -4.05 -3.39 -17.22
CA LYS A 128 -3.17 -4.56 -17.13
C LYS A 128 -3.86 -5.73 -16.43
N PHE A 129 -4.65 -5.46 -15.39
CA PHE A 129 -5.29 -6.50 -14.57
C PHE A 129 -6.79 -6.70 -14.87
N GLY A 130 -7.33 -6.03 -15.90
CA GLY A 130 -8.72 -6.22 -16.33
C GLY A 130 -9.77 -5.76 -15.31
N MET A 131 -9.41 -4.88 -14.39
CA MET A 131 -10.31 -4.40 -13.34
C MET A 131 -11.16 -3.24 -13.86
N LYS A 132 -12.48 -3.36 -13.77
CA LYS A 132 -13.40 -2.26 -14.10
C LYS A 132 -13.55 -1.33 -12.88
N LYS A 133 -13.42 -0.02 -13.10
CA LYS A 133 -13.86 1.01 -12.14
C LYS A 133 -15.37 0.90 -11.89
#